data_AF-A0A5B7C8N3-F1
#
_entry.id   AF-A0A5B7C8N3-F1
#
_cell.length_a   1.000
_cell.length_b   1.000
_cell.length_c   1.000
_cell.angle_alpha   90.00
_cell.angle_beta   90.00
_cell.angle_gamma   90.00
#
_symmetry.space_group_name_H-M   'P 1'
#
loop_
_entity.id
_entity.type
_entity.pdbx_description
1 polymer ?
#
loop_
_entity_poly.entity_id
_entity_poly.type
_entity_poly.pdbx_seq_one_letter_code
_entity_poly.pdbx_strand_id
1 'polypeptide(L)'
;LVISVLSSIQVYWSSLFILPKQVLKNIEQRLKDFLWSGKETKCNSAKVGWAALCNPKMEGGLGIKRLHEWNIASMLRHIWAICSKRDSLWIKWIHSYRIK
;
A
#
# COMPACT_ATOMS: atom_id res chain seq x y z
N LEU A 1 -17.01 4.61 1.01
CA LEU A 1 -17.00 3.20 1.42
C LEU A 1 -15.96 2.35 0.68
N VAL A 2 -15.95 2.37 -0.66
CA VAL A 2 -14.95 1.65 -1.46
C VAL A 2 -13.52 2.11 -1.13
N ILE A 3 -13.25 3.41 -1.26
CA ILE A 3 -11.90 3.97 -1.05
C ILE A 3 -11.37 3.72 0.37
N SER A 4 -12.26 3.74 1.37
CA SER A 4 -11.90 3.47 2.77
C SER A 4 -11.48 2.02 2.98
N VAL A 5 -12.21 1.04 2.40
CA VAL A 5 -11.86 -0.38 2.49
C VAL A 5 -10.55 -0.68 1.74
N LEU A 6 -10.37 -0.05 0.57
CA LEU A 6 -9.15 -0.20 -0.22
C LEU A 6 -7.95 0.41 0.50
N SER A 7 -8.12 1.56 1.16
CA SER A 7 -7.05 2.18 1.94
C SER A 7 -6.72 1.36 3.18
N SER A 8 -7.71 0.83 3.90
CA SER A 8 -7.48 0.05 5.11
C SER A 8 -6.78 -1.29 4.83
N ILE A 9 -7.14 -2.00 3.76
CA ILE A 9 -6.50 -3.28 3.43
C ILE A 9 -5.03 -3.08 3.03
N GLN A 10 -4.73 -2.02 2.28
CA GLN A 10 -3.36 -1.66 1.93
C GLN A 10 -2.52 -1.30 3.15
N VAL A 11 -3.06 -0.46 4.05
CA VAL A 11 -2.39 -0.07 5.30
C VAL A 11 -2.13 -1.29 6.18
N TYR A 12 -3.09 -2.19 6.28
CA TYR A 12 -2.94 -3.42 7.06
C TYR A 12 -1.78 -4.29 6.53
N TRP A 13 -1.79 -4.65 5.25
CA TRP A 13 -0.76 -5.54 4.68
C TRP A 13 0.63 -4.90 4.68
N SER A 14 0.74 -3.62 4.35
CA SER A 14 2.01 -2.88 4.39
C SER A 14 2.56 -2.70 5.82
N SER A 15 1.69 -2.72 6.82
CA SER A 15 2.10 -2.65 8.23
C SER A 15 2.68 -3.96 8.77
N LEU A 16 2.40 -5.09 8.13
CA LEU A 16 2.83 -6.43 8.55
C LEU A 16 3.99 -6.97 7.73
N PHE A 17 4.03 -6.68 6.43
CA PHE A 17 5.01 -7.26 5.52
C PHE A 17 5.59 -6.23 4.56
N ILE A 18 6.86 -6.43 4.19
CA ILE A 18 7.47 -5.73 3.06
C ILE A 18 6.93 -6.40 1.79
N LEU A 19 6.06 -5.71 1.08
CA LEU A 19 5.41 -6.27 -0.12
C LEU A 19 6.33 -6.14 -1.35
N PRO A 20 6.51 -7.19 -2.15
CA PRO A 20 7.22 -7.11 -3.42
C PRO A 20 6.52 -6.17 -4.41
N LYS A 21 7.30 -5.49 -5.27
CA LYS A 21 6.76 -4.55 -6.27
C LYS A 21 5.68 -5.16 -7.17
N GLN A 22 5.83 -6.44 -7.53
CA GLN A 22 4.86 -7.15 -8.36
C GLN A 22 3.50 -7.31 -7.66
N VAL A 23 3.52 -7.60 -6.35
CA VAL A 23 2.29 -7.73 -5.55
C VAL A 23 1.59 -6.37 -5.46
N LEU A 24 2.35 -5.29 -5.23
CA LEU A 24 1.81 -3.93 -5.23
C LEU A 24 1.15 -3.59 -6.58
N LYS A 25 1.80 -3.94 -7.70
CA LYS A 25 1.24 -3.73 -9.05
C LYS A 25 -0.05 -4.52 -9.28
N ASN A 26 -0.10 -5.78 -8.84
CA ASN A 26 -1.29 -6.62 -8.94
C ASN A 26 -2.45 -6.07 -8.10
N ILE A 27 -2.15 -5.55 -6.90
CA ILE A 27 -3.15 -4.87 -6.06
C ILE A 27 -3.63 -3.62 -6.76
N GLU A 28 -2.73 -2.73 -7.21
CA GLU A 28 -3.12 -1.53 -7.97
C GLU A 28 -3.98 -1.86 -9.18
N GLN A 29 -3.68 -2.93 -9.90
CA GLN A 29 -4.48 -3.38 -11.04
C GLN A 29 -5.89 -3.79 -10.60
N ARG A 30 -6.05 -4.62 -9.56
CA ARG A 30 -7.39 -4.96 -9.03
C ARG A 30 -8.18 -3.74 -8.58
N LEU A 31 -7.51 -2.72 -8.06
CA LEU A 31 -8.17 -1.49 -7.63
C LEU A 31 -8.61 -0.65 -8.83
N LYS A 32 -7.78 -0.56 -9.87
CA LYS A 32 -8.15 0.05 -11.16
C LYS A 32 -9.32 -0.69 -11.78
N ASP A 33 -9.26 -2.01 -11.80
CA ASP A 33 -10.35 -2.84 -12.31
C ASP A 33 -11.61 -2.63 -11.48
N PHE A 34 -11.53 -2.54 -10.15
CA PHE A 34 -12.70 -2.22 -9.32
C PHE A 34 -13.27 -0.81 -9.59
N LEU A 35 -12.42 0.19 -9.78
CA LEU A 35 -12.82 1.58 -10.04
C LEU A 35 -13.41 1.79 -11.43
N TRP A 36 -12.88 1.09 -12.44
CA TRP A 36 -13.22 1.29 -13.85
C TRP A 36 -14.08 0.18 -14.46
N SER A 37 -14.13 -1.00 -13.84
CA SER A 37 -15.00 -2.11 -14.22
C SER A 37 -16.31 -2.04 -13.41
N GLY A 38 -17.30 -1.37 -14.00
CA GLY A 38 -18.70 -1.63 -13.66
C GLY A 38 -19.13 -2.99 -14.24
N LYS A 39 -20.12 -3.63 -13.60
CA LYS A 39 -20.72 -4.90 -14.09
C LYS A 39 -20.92 -4.84 -15.60
N GLU A 40 -20.30 -5.78 -16.29
CA GLU A 40 -20.55 -6.12 -17.69
C GLU A 40 -20.46 -4.95 -18.67
N THR A 41 -19.27 -4.53 -19.06
CA THR A 41 -18.93 -4.36 -20.49
C THR A 41 -17.47 -3.96 -20.67
N LYS A 42 -16.91 -4.55 -21.73
CA LYS A 42 -15.57 -4.35 -22.25
C LYS A 42 -15.21 -2.86 -22.38
N CYS A 43 -13.97 -2.55 -22.04
CA CYS A 43 -13.26 -1.35 -22.50
C CYS A 43 -13.86 0.01 -22.09
N ASN A 44 -13.89 0.30 -20.79
CA ASN A 44 -13.88 1.70 -20.36
C ASN A 44 -12.44 2.13 -20.15
N SER A 45 -11.86 2.77 -21.18
CA SER A 45 -10.60 3.52 -21.07
C SER A 45 -10.59 4.29 -19.74
N ALA A 46 -9.56 4.07 -18.91
CA ALA A 46 -9.45 4.71 -17.61
C ALA A 46 -9.62 6.23 -17.78
N LYS A 47 -10.77 6.78 -17.37
CA LYS A 47 -11.11 8.19 -17.60
C LYS A 47 -10.17 9.14 -16.86
N VAL A 48 -9.45 8.64 -15.85
CA VAL A 48 -8.47 9.38 -15.07
C VAL A 48 -7.25 8.49 -14.80
N GLY A 49 -6.06 9.00 -15.07
CA GLY A 49 -4.81 8.29 -14.78
C GLY A 49 -4.66 8.00 -13.29
N TRP A 50 -4.17 6.81 -12.93
CA TRP A 50 -3.98 6.40 -11.53
C TRP A 50 -3.18 7.42 -10.70
N ALA A 51 -2.19 8.06 -11.32
CA ALA A 51 -1.41 9.11 -10.68
C ALA A 51 -2.26 10.33 -10.26
N ALA A 52 -3.25 10.72 -11.06
CA ALA A 52 -4.14 11.83 -10.75
C ALA A 52 -5.14 11.45 -9.64
N LEU A 53 -5.54 10.18 -9.54
CA LEU A 53 -6.35 9.69 -8.41
C LEU A 53 -5.57 9.74 -7.08
N CYS A 54 -4.25 9.62 -7.14
CA CYS A 54 -3.40 9.68 -5.94
C CYS A 54 -3.19 11.11 -5.41
N ASN A 55 -3.57 12.15 -6.17
CA ASN A 55 -3.46 13.53 -5.71
C ASN A 55 -4.42 13.80 -4.53
N PRO A 56 -4.10 14.78 -3.67
CA PRO A 56 -4.99 15.24 -2.61
C PRO A 56 -6.37 15.62 -3.17
N LYS A 57 -7.41 15.47 -2.34
CA LYS A 57 -8.78 15.89 -2.72
C LYS A 57 -8.87 17.37 -3.11
N MET A 58 -8.02 18.21 -2.52
CA MET A 58 -7.94 19.64 -2.84
C MET A 58 -7.47 19.90 -4.28
N GLU A 59 -6.71 18.96 -4.87
CA GLU A 59 -6.19 19.03 -6.23
C GLU A 59 -7.05 18.22 -7.23
N GLY A 60 -8.27 17.84 -6.85
CA GLY A 60 -9.18 17.05 -7.69
C GLY A 60 -8.88 15.55 -7.75
N GLY A 61 -7.95 15.05 -6.93
CA GLY A 61 -7.68 13.62 -6.79
C GLY A 61 -8.57 12.92 -5.75
N LEU A 62 -8.42 11.60 -5.61
CA LEU A 62 -9.13 10.81 -4.59
C LEU A 62 -8.39 10.74 -3.25
N GLY A 63 -7.15 11.22 -3.18
CA GLY A 63 -6.29 11.11 -2.00
C GLY A 63 -5.81 9.68 -1.71
N ILE A 64 -5.81 8.81 -2.73
CA ILE A 64 -5.30 7.44 -2.59
C ILE A 64 -3.78 7.50 -2.47
N LYS A 65 -3.20 6.90 -1.43
CA LYS A 65 -1.75 6.88 -1.30
C LYS A 65 -1.15 5.93 -2.33
N ARG A 66 -0.06 6.36 -2.98
CA ARG A 66 0.72 5.49 -3.87
C ARG A 66 1.23 4.29 -3.08
N LEU A 67 0.87 3.10 -3.54
CA LEU A 67 1.17 1.85 -2.85
C LEU A 67 2.68 1.61 -2.69
N HIS A 68 3.44 2.00 -3.70
CA HIS A 68 4.89 1.90 -3.69
C HIS A 68 5.53 2.76 -2.59
N GLU A 69 5.18 4.05 -2.55
CA GLU A 69 5.66 5.01 -1.57
C GLU A 69 5.28 4.58 -0.15
N TRP A 70 4.04 4.10 0.02
CA TRP A 70 3.56 3.63 1.32
C TRP A 70 4.30 2.39 1.82
N ASN A 71 4.66 1.48 0.91
CA ASN A 71 5.47 0.30 1.24
C ASN A 71 6.89 0.67 1.65
N ILE A 72 7.51 1.65 0.97
CA ILE A 72 8.84 2.17 1.34
C ILE A 72 8.79 2.81 2.72
N ALA A 73 7.81 3.70 2.97
CA ALA A 73 7.63 4.33 4.27
C ALA A 73 7.40 3.31 5.39
N SER A 74 6.58 2.28 5.11
CA SER A 74 6.34 1.20 6.07
C SER A 74 7.59 0.38 6.33
N MET A 75 8.40 0.10 5.30
CA MET A 75 9.69 -0.58 5.46
C MET A 75 10.66 0.23 6.32
N LEU A 76 10.78 1.53 6.08
CA LEU A 76 11.61 2.43 6.90
C LEU A 76 11.17 2.42 8.37
N ARG A 77 9.85 2.40 8.63
CA ARG A 77 9.32 2.26 10.00
C ARG A 77 9.76 0.96 10.67
N HIS A 78 9.79 -0.16 9.93
CA HIS A 78 10.26 -1.44 10.45
C HIS A 78 11.78 -1.43 10.71
N ILE A 79 12.56 -0.89 9.78
CA ILE A 79 14.02 -0.74 9.93
C ILE A 79 14.32 0.12 11.16
N TRP A 80 13.65 1.27 11.28
CA TRP A 80 13.78 2.16 12.44
C TRP A 80 13.46 1.42 13.73
N ALA A 81 12.37 0.65 13.78
CA ALA A 81 12.00 -0.12 14.96
C ALA A 81 13.08 -1.14 15.36
N ILE A 82 13.71 -1.80 14.39
CA ILE A 82 14.82 -2.73 14.62
C ILE A 82 16.05 -1.98 15.18
N CYS A 83 16.43 -0.85 14.55
CA CYS A 83 17.57 -0.03 14.97
C CYS A 83 17.39 0.58 16.36
N SER A 84 16.18 1.06 16.68
CA SER A 84 15.84 1.63 17.99
C SER A 84 15.62 0.60 19.09
N LYS A 85 15.85 -0.70 18.82
CA LYS A 85 15.67 -1.80 19.78
C LYS A 85 14.38 -1.71 20.60
N ARG A 86 13.25 -1.42 19.93
CA ARG A 86 11.96 -1.40 20.64
C ARG A 86 11.70 -2.76 21.31
N ASP A 87 11.11 -2.74 22.49
CA ASP A 87 10.65 -3.90 23.25
C ASP A 87 9.45 -4.59 22.58
N SER A 88 9.63 -5.09 21.36
CA SER A 88 8.68 -5.97 20.68
C SER A 88 9.27 -7.37 20.59
N LEU A 89 8.42 -8.39 20.77
CA LEU A 89 8.82 -9.79 20.66
C LEU A 89 9.45 -10.09 19.29
N TRP A 90 8.92 -9.47 18.23
CA TRP A 90 9.45 -9.60 16.87
C TRP A 90 10.87 -9.02 16.75
N ILE A 91 11.14 -7.88 17.38
CA ILE A 91 12.47 -7.24 17.37
C ILE A 91 13.46 -8.06 18.20
N LYS A 92 13.05 -8.53 19.38
CA LYS A 92 13.86 -9.42 20.22
C LYS A 92 14.22 -10.71 19.47
N TRP A 93 13.27 -11.30 18.76
CA TRP A 93 13.52 -12.48 17.93
C TRP A 93 14.51 -12.19 16.80
N ILE A 94 14.38 -11.06 16.09
CA ILE A 94 15.32 -10.64 15.04
C ILE A 94 16.74 -10.47 15.60
N HIS A 95 16.90 -9.74 16.71
CA HIS A 95 18.21 -9.55 17.33
C HIS A 95 18.79 -10.87 17.87
N SER A 96 17.95 -11.82 18.31
CA SER A 96 18.42 -13.12 18.83
C SER A 96 18.81 -14.13 17.75
N TYR A 97 18.15 -14.13 16.59
CA TYR A 97 18.30 -15.19 15.57
C TYR A 97 18.89 -14.72 14.23
N ARG A 98 18.77 -13.44 13.89
CA ARG A 98 19.18 -12.90 12.57
C ARG A 98 20.41 -12.00 12.62
N ILE A 99 20.66 -11.33 13.74
CA ILE A 99 21.81 -10.44 13.94
C ILE A 99 22.72 -11.12 14.98
N LYS A 100 23.50 -12.10 14.53
CA LYS A 100 24.54 -12.73 15.33
C LYS A 100 25.90 -12.41 14.73
#